data_AF-A0AAW0WUN8-F1
#
_entry.id   AF-A0AAW0WUN8-F1
#
_cell.length_a   1.000
_cell.length_b   1.000
_cell.length_c   1.000
_cell.angle_alpha   90.00
_cell.angle_beta   90.00
_cell.angle_gamma   90.00
#
_symmetry.space_group_name_H-M   'P 1'
#
loop_
_entity.id
_entity.type
_entity.pdbx_description
1 polymer ?
#
loop_
_entity_poly.entity_id
_entity_poly.type
_entity_poly.pdbx_seq_one_letter_code
_entity_poly.pdbx_strand_id
1 'polypeptide(L)'
;KLLVVCVLVAAAAAWPSSGFQSDDAGGASDTQKQHDVNYLLFKVYEVLRDDNLKNLAKTFDPEADTSHYSDDGAAVHILAKELKDHRLLEQKHWFSLFNTRQREEALMLYDVLEHSKDWQTFISNAAYFRNRMNEGEFVYALYAAVTHSPLTKHIVLPPLYEVTPHLFTNSEVIQQAYHAKMTQTPGKFRSHFTGSKKNPEQRVAYFGEDIGLNTHHVTWHLEFPFWWEDKHEGHHLDRKGENFFWVHHQLTVRFDAERLSNHLNPVDELHWEETIEEGFAPHTTYKYGGEFPSRPDNIHYEDVDGVAR
;
A
#
# COMPACT_ATOMS: atom_id res chain seq x y z
N LYS A 1 48.24 9.44 -42.77
CA LYS A 1 47.15 9.16 -43.73
C LYS A 1 46.36 7.98 -43.18
N LEU A 2 45.58 8.16 -42.11
CA LEU A 2 44.23 8.75 -42.07
C LEU A 2 43.27 7.95 -42.97
N LEU A 3 42.50 7.03 -42.39
CA LEU A 3 41.05 7.21 -42.21
C LEU A 3 40.43 6.03 -41.44
N VAL A 4 39.89 6.38 -40.28
CA VAL A 4 38.90 5.63 -39.51
C VAL A 4 37.56 5.75 -40.25
N VAL A 5 36.82 4.65 -40.40
CA VAL A 5 35.41 4.69 -40.80
C VAL A 5 34.59 4.02 -39.70
N CYS A 6 34.12 4.85 -38.76
CA CYS A 6 33.03 4.52 -37.86
C CYS A 6 31.72 4.70 -38.62
N VAL A 7 30.93 3.63 -38.75
CA VAL A 7 29.55 3.72 -39.24
C VAL A 7 28.67 4.14 -38.06
N LEU A 8 28.22 5.40 -38.10
CA LEU A 8 27.11 5.92 -37.33
C LEU A 8 25.80 5.45 -37.96
N VAL A 9 25.03 4.62 -37.26
CA VAL A 9 23.60 4.47 -37.54
C VAL A 9 22.85 5.25 -36.46
N ALA A 10 22.45 6.46 -36.83
CA ALA A 10 21.42 7.20 -36.12
C ALA A 10 20.07 6.53 -36.42
N ALA A 11 19.54 5.78 -35.47
CA ALA A 11 18.14 5.38 -35.50
C ALA A 11 17.34 6.45 -34.74
N ALA A 12 16.71 7.34 -35.49
CA ALA A 12 15.63 8.17 -34.98
C ALA A 12 14.52 7.24 -34.50
N ALA A 13 14.17 7.32 -33.21
CA ALA A 13 13.01 6.64 -32.67
C ALA A 13 11.74 7.34 -33.20
N ALA A 14 11.28 6.90 -34.36
CA ALA A 14 9.92 7.12 -34.80
C ALA A 14 9.01 6.28 -33.90
N TRP A 15 8.18 6.93 -33.08
CA TRP A 15 7.07 6.28 -32.40
C TRP A 15 6.10 5.71 -33.43
N PRO A 16 5.86 4.39 -33.45
CA PRO A 16 4.75 3.83 -34.21
C PRO A 16 3.48 4.04 -33.38
N SER A 17 2.59 4.90 -33.88
CA SER A 17 1.17 4.83 -33.58
C SER A 17 0.61 3.59 -34.26
N SER A 18 0.60 2.47 -33.55
CA SER A 18 -0.09 1.25 -33.96
C SER A 18 -0.49 0.52 -32.69
N GLY A 19 -1.80 0.33 -32.51
CA GLY A 19 -2.39 -0.31 -31.36
C GLY A 19 -1.66 -1.61 -31.03
N PHE A 20 -1.21 -1.71 -29.78
CA PHE A 20 -0.75 -2.96 -29.21
C PHE A 20 -1.97 -3.86 -29.06
N GLN A 21 -2.26 -4.68 -30.08
CA GLN A 21 -3.11 -5.85 -29.88
C GLN A 21 -2.35 -6.80 -28.93
N SER A 22 -2.91 -7.04 -27.75
CA SER A 22 -2.44 -8.05 -26.81
C SER A 22 -3.45 -9.19 -26.74
N ASP A 23 -2.94 -10.42 -26.83
CA ASP A 23 -3.69 -11.68 -26.64
C ASP A 23 -4.04 -11.98 -25.16
N ASP A 24 -3.89 -11.01 -24.26
CA ASP A 24 -4.19 -11.17 -22.83
C ASP A 24 -5.64 -10.82 -22.52
N ALA A 25 -6.21 -11.54 -21.54
CA ALA A 25 -7.63 -11.58 -21.15
C ALA A 25 -8.28 -10.24 -20.72
N GLY A 26 -7.64 -9.09 -20.92
CA GLY A 26 -8.13 -7.77 -20.50
C GLY A 26 -7.94 -6.64 -21.51
N GLY A 27 -7.49 -6.93 -22.74
CA GLY A 27 -7.45 -5.94 -23.84
C GLY A 27 -6.30 -4.91 -23.81
N ALA A 28 -5.36 -5.01 -22.87
CA ALA A 28 -4.14 -4.21 -22.81
C ALA A 28 -2.91 -5.09 -22.54
N SER A 29 -1.73 -4.68 -23.04
CA SER A 29 -0.48 -5.40 -22.81
C SER A 29 0.01 -5.23 -21.37
N ASP A 30 0.71 -6.22 -20.82
CA ASP A 30 1.28 -6.15 -19.47
C ASP A 30 2.18 -4.93 -19.26
N THR A 31 2.92 -4.49 -20.30
CA THR A 31 3.72 -3.25 -20.25
C THR A 31 2.84 -2.02 -20.01
N GLN A 32 1.69 -1.93 -20.68
CA GLN A 32 0.76 -0.81 -20.50
C GLN A 32 0.13 -0.86 -19.11
N LYS A 33 -0.32 -2.04 -18.67
CA LYS A 33 -0.88 -2.22 -17.33
C LYS A 33 0.13 -1.85 -16.24
N GLN A 34 1.39 -2.28 -16.37
CA GLN A 34 2.45 -1.97 -15.43
C GLN A 34 2.75 -0.47 -15.40
N HIS A 35 2.77 0.18 -16.56
CA HIS A 35 2.92 1.63 -16.67
C HIS A 35 1.79 2.34 -15.91
N ASP A 36 0.54 1.98 -16.19
CA ASP A 36 -0.64 2.60 -15.59
C ASP A 36 -0.65 2.47 -14.06
N VAL A 37 -0.40 1.27 -13.52
CA VAL A 37 -0.32 1.04 -12.07
C VAL A 37 0.81 1.85 -11.43
N ASN A 38 1.99 1.89 -12.05
CA ASN A 38 3.11 2.71 -11.55
C ASN A 38 2.73 4.19 -11.49
N TYR A 39 2.04 4.72 -12.50
CA TYR A 39 1.66 6.14 -12.54
C TYR A 39 0.45 6.49 -11.67
N LEU A 40 -0.43 5.53 -11.36
CA LEU A 40 -1.42 5.67 -10.29
C LEU A 40 -0.74 5.84 -8.93
N LEU A 41 0.29 5.04 -8.65
CA LEU A 41 0.98 5.05 -7.35
C LEU A 41 2.06 6.14 -7.24
N PHE A 42 2.52 6.68 -8.37
CA PHE A 42 3.53 7.73 -8.37
C PHE A 42 3.00 9.01 -7.72
N LYS A 43 3.68 9.44 -6.65
CA LYS A 43 3.34 10.64 -5.87
C LYS A 43 1.85 10.66 -5.48
N VAL A 44 1.42 9.61 -4.79
CA VAL A 44 0.02 9.40 -4.39
C VAL A 44 -0.62 10.60 -3.69
N TYR A 45 0.15 11.35 -2.89
CA TYR A 45 -0.32 12.55 -2.17
C TYR A 45 -0.49 13.82 -3.05
N GLU A 46 -0.17 13.73 -4.34
CA GLU A 46 -0.33 14.81 -5.32
C GLU A 46 -1.33 14.40 -6.41
N VAL A 47 -1.78 15.37 -7.20
CA VAL A 47 -2.60 15.12 -8.39
C VAL A 47 -1.89 14.17 -9.36
N LEU A 48 -2.70 13.39 -10.10
CA LEU A 48 -2.20 12.53 -11.18
C LEU A 48 -1.27 13.29 -12.13
N ARG A 49 -0.21 12.61 -12.59
CA ARG A 49 0.83 13.22 -13.46
C ARG A 49 0.80 12.73 -14.89
N ASP A 50 0.40 11.48 -15.10
CA ASP A 50 0.19 10.92 -16.43
C ASP A 50 -1.04 11.56 -17.10
N ASP A 51 -0.91 11.96 -18.37
CA ASP A 51 -1.95 12.72 -19.06
C ASP A 51 -3.15 11.85 -19.46
N ASN A 52 -2.94 10.56 -19.75
CA ASN A 52 -4.02 9.63 -20.02
C ASN A 52 -4.85 9.38 -18.76
N LEU A 53 -4.20 9.06 -17.63
CA LEU A 53 -4.87 8.85 -16.35
C LEU A 53 -5.59 10.13 -15.86
N LYS A 54 -5.00 11.32 -16.05
CA LYS A 54 -5.69 12.59 -15.78
C LYS A 54 -6.95 12.76 -16.60
N ASN A 55 -6.90 12.38 -17.88
CA ASN A 55 -8.06 12.48 -18.77
C ASN A 55 -9.15 11.51 -18.31
N LEU A 56 -8.82 10.24 -18.08
CA LEU A 56 -9.75 9.24 -17.54
C LEU A 56 -10.38 9.71 -16.23
N ALA A 57 -9.59 10.21 -15.29
CA ALA A 57 -10.09 10.70 -14.01
C ALA A 57 -11.11 11.86 -14.12
N LYS A 58 -11.09 12.60 -15.23
CA LYS A 58 -11.98 13.73 -15.50
C LYS A 58 -13.19 13.35 -16.34
N THR A 59 -13.02 12.52 -17.36
CA THR A 59 -14.04 12.24 -18.37
C THR A 59 -14.79 10.95 -18.14
N PHE A 60 -14.25 10.02 -17.35
CA PHE A 60 -14.92 8.77 -17.05
C PHE A 60 -16.10 8.99 -16.12
N ASP A 61 -17.22 8.36 -16.46
CA ASP A 61 -18.40 8.25 -15.62
C ASP A 61 -18.60 6.78 -15.25
N PRO A 62 -18.28 6.39 -14.00
CA PRO A 62 -18.35 5.00 -13.55
C PRO A 62 -19.74 4.36 -13.66
N GLU A 63 -20.81 5.15 -13.65
CA GLU A 63 -22.21 4.67 -13.66
C GLU A 63 -22.86 4.75 -15.06
N ALA A 64 -22.18 5.32 -16.07
CA ALA A 64 -22.78 5.56 -17.39
C ALA A 64 -23.09 4.29 -18.18
N ASP A 65 -22.27 3.25 -18.03
CA ASP A 65 -22.48 1.94 -18.64
C ASP A 65 -22.09 0.83 -17.66
N THR A 66 -23.09 0.20 -17.04
CA THR A 66 -22.85 -0.87 -16.06
C THR A 66 -22.56 -2.23 -16.69
N SER A 67 -22.67 -2.37 -18.02
CA SER A 67 -22.42 -3.64 -18.71
C SER A 67 -20.95 -4.08 -18.63
N HIS A 68 -20.05 -3.15 -18.30
CA HIS A 68 -18.63 -3.39 -18.08
C HIS A 68 -18.28 -3.98 -16.71
N TYR A 69 -19.26 -4.19 -15.82
CA TYR A 69 -19.05 -4.81 -14.51
C TYR A 69 -19.70 -6.19 -14.42
N SER A 70 -19.08 -7.12 -13.69
CA SER A 70 -19.57 -8.49 -13.51
C SER A 70 -20.76 -8.60 -12.55
N ASP A 71 -21.01 -7.56 -11.75
CA ASP A 71 -22.09 -7.44 -10.78
C ASP A 71 -23.23 -6.49 -11.26
N ASP A 72 -23.29 -6.24 -12.57
CA ASP A 72 -24.22 -5.29 -13.19
C ASP A 72 -24.13 -3.85 -12.64
N GLY A 73 -22.97 -3.48 -12.06
CA GLY A 73 -22.66 -2.15 -11.56
C GLY A 73 -23.14 -1.86 -10.13
N ALA A 74 -23.43 -2.90 -9.34
CA ALA A 74 -23.89 -2.75 -7.96
C ALA A 74 -22.84 -2.07 -7.07
N ALA A 75 -21.59 -2.54 -7.09
CA ALA A 75 -20.48 -1.99 -6.29
C ALA A 75 -20.22 -0.52 -6.64
N VAL A 76 -20.20 -0.18 -7.93
CA VAL A 76 -19.93 1.19 -8.37
C VAL A 76 -21.05 2.16 -7.98
N HIS A 77 -22.31 1.71 -8.01
CA HIS A 77 -23.43 2.50 -7.50
C HIS A 77 -23.32 2.77 -5.99
N ILE A 78 -22.88 1.78 -5.20
CA ILE A 78 -22.69 1.94 -3.75
C ILE A 78 -21.60 3.00 -3.48
N LEU A 79 -20.42 2.85 -4.08
CA LEU A 79 -19.32 3.77 -3.88
C LEU A 79 -19.63 5.18 -4.41
N ALA A 80 -20.22 5.28 -5.60
CA ALA A 80 -20.61 6.56 -6.19
C ALA A 80 -21.66 7.28 -5.34
N LYS A 81 -22.57 6.55 -4.70
CA LYS A 81 -23.52 7.12 -3.75
C LYS A 81 -22.83 7.70 -2.52
N GLU A 82 -21.95 6.95 -1.85
CA GLU A 82 -21.21 7.44 -0.68
C GLU A 82 -20.35 8.67 -1.02
N LEU A 83 -19.77 8.70 -2.22
CA LEU A 83 -19.06 9.87 -2.74
C LEU A 83 -19.99 11.08 -2.94
N LYS A 84 -21.14 10.91 -3.60
CA LYS A 84 -22.13 11.99 -3.85
C LYS A 84 -22.73 12.53 -2.55
N ASP A 85 -22.92 11.65 -1.57
CA ASP A 85 -23.45 11.99 -0.25
C ASP A 85 -22.36 12.57 0.69
N HIS A 86 -21.12 12.73 0.21
CA HIS A 86 -19.98 13.26 0.98
C HIS A 86 -19.69 12.47 2.27
N ARG A 87 -19.78 11.13 2.20
CA ARG A 87 -19.62 10.22 3.35
C ARG A 87 -18.27 9.50 3.39
N LEU A 88 -17.42 9.72 2.39
CA LEU A 88 -16.08 9.16 2.33
C LEU A 88 -15.09 9.98 3.16
N LEU A 89 -14.03 9.34 3.63
CA LEU A 89 -12.90 9.94 4.33
C LEU A 89 -12.27 11.02 3.47
N GLU A 90 -11.96 12.15 4.09
CA GLU A 90 -11.30 13.24 3.39
C GLU A 90 -9.87 12.85 2.95
N GLN A 91 -9.44 13.42 1.83
CA GLN A 91 -8.04 13.39 1.42
C GLN A 91 -7.17 14.09 2.44
N LYS A 92 -5.88 13.72 2.50
CA LYS A 92 -4.92 14.26 3.46
C LYS A 92 -5.28 13.96 4.90
N HIS A 93 -5.76 12.75 5.14
CA HIS A 93 -6.05 12.20 6.45
C HIS A 93 -5.36 10.83 6.61
N TRP A 94 -5.03 10.43 7.84
CA TRP A 94 -4.50 9.11 8.10
C TRP A 94 -5.55 8.03 7.82
N PHE A 95 -5.09 6.90 7.31
CA PHE A 95 -5.88 5.70 7.05
C PHE A 95 -5.35 4.55 7.91
N SER A 96 -6.25 3.77 8.49
CA SER A 96 -5.95 2.51 9.16
C SER A 96 -6.94 1.44 8.71
N LEU A 97 -6.41 0.32 8.22
CA LEU A 97 -7.20 -0.85 7.88
C LEU A 97 -8.00 -1.39 9.08
N PHE A 98 -7.58 -1.09 10.31
CA PHE A 98 -8.26 -1.51 11.52
C PHE A 98 -9.48 -0.65 11.87
N ASN A 99 -9.58 0.58 11.34
CA ASN A 99 -10.78 1.39 11.50
C ASN A 99 -11.91 0.82 10.61
N THR A 100 -13.03 0.44 11.22
CA THR A 100 -14.14 -0.23 10.51
C THR A 100 -14.69 0.59 9.35
N ARG A 101 -14.87 1.90 9.53
CA ARG A 101 -15.47 2.74 8.49
C ARG A 101 -14.49 3.01 7.34
N GLN A 102 -13.24 3.35 7.67
CA GLN A 102 -12.20 3.56 6.64
C GLN A 102 -11.94 2.28 5.83
N ARG A 103 -11.95 1.12 6.51
CA ARG A 103 -11.86 -0.18 5.82
C ARG A 103 -13.05 -0.41 4.90
N GLU A 104 -14.28 -0.18 5.37
CA GLU A 104 -15.49 -0.32 4.55
C GLU A 104 -15.37 0.49 3.25
N GLU A 105 -14.95 1.75 3.35
CA GLU A 105 -14.78 2.65 2.20
C GLU A 105 -13.68 2.17 1.24
N ALA A 106 -12.53 1.72 1.75
CA ALA A 106 -11.49 1.13 0.92
C ALA A 106 -11.96 -0.15 0.21
N LEU A 107 -12.76 -0.99 0.89
CA LEU A 107 -13.32 -2.21 0.31
C LEU A 107 -14.38 -1.93 -0.76
N MET A 108 -15.17 -0.85 -0.63
CA MET A 108 -16.06 -0.42 -1.71
C MET A 108 -15.29 -0.14 -3.01
N LEU A 109 -14.09 0.47 -2.93
CA LEU A 109 -13.26 0.67 -4.11
C LEU A 109 -12.65 -0.64 -4.61
N TYR A 110 -12.19 -1.50 -3.71
CA TYR A 110 -11.70 -2.83 -4.08
C TYR A 110 -12.77 -3.60 -4.87
N ASP A 111 -14.02 -3.64 -4.41
CA ASP A 111 -15.14 -4.31 -5.07
C ASP A 111 -15.38 -3.76 -6.50
N VAL A 112 -15.35 -2.43 -6.66
CA VAL A 112 -15.49 -1.79 -7.98
C VAL A 112 -14.38 -2.23 -8.94
N LEU A 113 -13.15 -2.30 -8.45
CA LEU A 113 -12.01 -2.72 -9.25
C LEU A 113 -12.12 -4.21 -9.60
N GLU A 114 -12.49 -5.06 -8.65
CA GLU A 114 -12.57 -6.50 -8.88
C GLU A 114 -13.74 -6.90 -9.78
N HIS A 115 -14.85 -6.15 -9.73
CA HIS A 115 -15.97 -6.38 -10.65
C HIS A 115 -15.74 -5.81 -12.06
N SER A 116 -14.62 -5.13 -12.35
CA SER A 116 -14.30 -4.66 -13.71
C SER A 116 -14.06 -5.84 -14.66
N LYS A 117 -14.74 -5.88 -15.81
CA LYS A 117 -14.60 -6.99 -16.79
C LYS A 117 -13.36 -6.89 -17.69
N ASP A 118 -12.81 -5.69 -17.84
CA ASP A 118 -11.69 -5.40 -18.74
C ASP A 118 -10.73 -4.38 -18.14
N TRP A 119 -9.52 -4.29 -18.69
CA TRP A 119 -8.49 -3.39 -18.18
C TRP A 119 -8.91 -1.93 -18.27
N GLN A 120 -9.62 -1.54 -19.34
CA GLN A 120 -10.03 -0.16 -19.55
C GLN A 120 -10.98 0.30 -18.43
N THR A 121 -11.90 -0.54 -18.01
CA THR A 121 -12.83 -0.29 -16.91
C THR A 121 -12.10 -0.22 -15.57
N PHE A 122 -11.20 -1.18 -15.32
CA PHE A 122 -10.38 -1.21 -14.11
C PHE A 122 -9.57 0.08 -13.96
N ILE A 123 -8.82 0.46 -15.01
CA ILE A 123 -7.92 1.61 -14.93
C ILE A 123 -8.69 2.95 -14.90
N SER A 124 -9.84 3.03 -15.56
CA SER A 124 -10.67 4.24 -15.55
C SER A 124 -11.30 4.47 -14.17
N ASN A 125 -11.78 3.42 -13.51
CA ASN A 125 -12.25 3.48 -12.12
C ASN A 125 -11.12 3.88 -11.16
N ALA A 126 -9.98 3.21 -11.24
CA ALA A 126 -8.83 3.54 -10.40
C ALA A 126 -8.39 5.00 -10.58
N ALA A 127 -8.30 5.50 -11.83
CA ALA A 127 -7.97 6.89 -12.10
C ALA A 127 -9.04 7.87 -11.57
N TYR A 128 -10.33 7.53 -11.73
CA TYR A 128 -11.46 8.34 -11.24
C TYR A 128 -11.45 8.50 -9.72
N PHE A 129 -11.33 7.39 -8.99
CA PHE A 129 -11.38 7.39 -7.53
C PHE A 129 -10.08 7.86 -6.87
N ARG A 130 -8.91 7.74 -7.53
CA ARG A 130 -7.64 8.31 -7.02
C ARG A 130 -7.74 9.80 -6.68
N ASN A 131 -8.50 10.57 -7.44
CA ASN A 131 -8.66 12.01 -7.21
C ASN A 131 -9.79 12.36 -6.23
N ARG A 132 -10.56 11.36 -5.75
CA ARG A 132 -11.82 11.56 -5.02
C ARG A 132 -11.88 10.86 -3.67
N MET A 133 -11.04 9.85 -3.44
CA MET A 133 -10.90 9.13 -2.17
C MET A 133 -9.63 9.53 -1.44
N ASN A 134 -9.57 9.18 -0.16
CA ASN A 134 -8.36 9.25 0.64
C ASN A 134 -7.24 8.40 0.01
N GLU A 135 -6.03 8.94 0.00
CA GLU A 135 -4.85 8.33 -0.60
C GLU A 135 -4.47 6.97 0.02
N GLY A 136 -4.71 6.76 1.31
CA GLY A 136 -4.42 5.52 2.01
C GLY A 136 -5.45 4.43 1.68
N GLU A 137 -6.73 4.78 1.65
CA GLU A 137 -7.81 3.90 1.18
C GLU A 137 -7.59 3.48 -0.27
N PHE A 138 -7.25 4.45 -1.13
CA PHE A 138 -6.95 4.22 -2.54
C PHE A 138 -5.75 3.28 -2.72
N VAL A 139 -4.63 3.53 -2.03
CA VAL A 139 -3.44 2.68 -2.12
C VAL A 139 -3.77 1.27 -1.64
N TYR A 140 -4.48 1.13 -0.53
CA TYR A 140 -4.86 -0.18 -0.02
C TYR A 140 -5.72 -0.95 -1.01
N ALA A 141 -6.81 -0.33 -1.49
CA ALA A 141 -7.75 -0.95 -2.43
C ALA A 141 -7.06 -1.35 -3.74
N LEU A 142 -6.20 -0.48 -4.29
CA LEU A 142 -5.46 -0.77 -5.52
C LEU A 142 -4.46 -1.92 -5.33
N TYR A 143 -3.73 -1.95 -4.21
CA TYR A 143 -2.81 -3.06 -3.93
C TYR A 143 -3.56 -4.37 -3.79
N ALA A 144 -4.65 -4.40 -3.02
CA ALA A 144 -5.48 -5.60 -2.86
C ALA A 144 -6.07 -6.06 -4.21
N ALA A 145 -6.63 -5.15 -5.00
CA ALA A 145 -7.20 -5.48 -6.30
C ALA A 145 -6.13 -5.98 -7.29
N VAL A 146 -4.94 -5.38 -7.32
CA VAL A 146 -3.84 -5.85 -8.17
C VAL A 146 -3.35 -7.24 -7.76
N THR A 147 -3.36 -7.55 -6.46
CA THR A 147 -2.96 -8.86 -5.94
C THR A 147 -3.95 -9.97 -6.32
N HIS A 148 -5.25 -9.71 -6.27
CA HIS A 148 -6.28 -10.74 -6.43
C HIS A 148 -6.91 -10.81 -7.82
N SER A 149 -6.94 -9.70 -8.56
CA SER A 149 -7.67 -9.64 -9.82
C SER A 149 -6.99 -10.44 -10.94
N PRO A 150 -7.76 -11.20 -11.74
CA PRO A 150 -7.21 -11.88 -12.92
C PRO A 150 -6.72 -10.88 -14.00
N LEU A 151 -7.22 -9.63 -14.00
CA LEU A 151 -6.84 -8.60 -14.97
C LEU A 151 -5.39 -8.12 -14.80
N THR A 152 -4.87 -8.20 -13.58
CA THR A 152 -3.56 -7.70 -13.14
C THR A 152 -2.52 -8.80 -12.98
N LYS A 153 -2.78 -9.99 -13.54
CA LYS A 153 -1.78 -11.04 -13.62
C LYS A 153 -0.49 -10.50 -14.25
N HIS A 154 0.65 -10.84 -13.65
CA HIS A 154 2.00 -10.41 -14.06
C HIS A 154 2.38 -8.96 -13.73
N ILE A 155 1.48 -8.19 -13.12
CA ILE A 155 1.82 -6.84 -12.64
C ILE A 155 2.60 -6.92 -11.34
N VAL A 156 3.70 -6.18 -11.28
CA VAL A 156 4.55 -6.08 -10.10
C VAL A 156 4.22 -4.77 -9.40
N LEU A 157 3.70 -4.87 -8.17
CA LEU A 157 3.46 -3.69 -7.35
C LEU A 157 4.79 -3.06 -6.92
N PRO A 158 4.92 -1.72 -6.96
CA PRO A 158 6.06 -1.05 -6.36
C PRO A 158 6.07 -1.29 -4.85
N PRO A 159 7.24 -1.25 -4.21
CA PRO A 159 7.31 -1.41 -2.76
C PRO A 159 6.63 -0.25 -2.03
N LEU A 160 5.86 -0.55 -0.97
CA LEU A 160 5.13 0.46 -0.19
C LEU A 160 6.06 1.47 0.48
N TYR A 161 7.31 1.13 0.78
CA TYR A 161 8.30 2.07 1.30
C TYR A 161 8.70 3.16 0.29
N GLU A 162 8.43 2.99 -1.01
CA GLU A 162 8.59 4.03 -2.04
C GLU A 162 7.30 4.81 -2.30
N VAL A 163 6.14 4.15 -2.19
CA VAL A 163 4.81 4.77 -2.39
C VAL A 163 4.41 5.64 -1.19
N THR A 164 4.55 5.10 0.02
CA THR A 164 4.20 5.75 1.29
C THR A 164 5.38 5.75 2.26
N PRO A 165 6.48 6.48 1.96
CA PRO A 165 7.73 6.39 2.72
C PRO A 165 7.62 6.77 4.20
N HIS A 166 6.63 7.60 4.56
CA HIS A 166 6.32 8.00 5.95
C HIS A 166 6.08 6.82 6.90
N LEU A 167 5.59 5.68 6.38
CA LEU A 167 5.31 4.48 7.19
C LEU A 167 6.55 3.60 7.42
N PHE A 168 7.66 3.90 6.75
CA PHE A 168 8.88 3.08 6.76
C PHE A 168 10.14 3.90 7.10
N THR A 169 9.98 5.18 7.41
CA THR A 169 11.09 6.13 7.57
C THR A 169 10.89 7.01 8.79
N ASN A 170 11.91 7.07 9.65
CA ASN A 170 11.88 7.86 10.87
C ASN A 170 11.71 9.36 10.57
N SER A 171 11.05 10.07 11.48
CA SER A 171 10.71 11.49 11.36
C SER A 171 11.92 12.36 11.07
N GLU A 172 13.09 12.08 11.67
CA GLU A 172 14.33 12.82 11.41
C GLU A 172 14.70 12.82 9.92
N VAL A 173 14.68 11.65 9.28
CA VAL A 173 15.03 11.47 7.87
C VAL A 173 13.97 12.11 6.97
N ILE A 174 12.69 12.01 7.33
CA ILE A 174 11.60 12.70 6.64
C ILE A 174 11.80 14.22 6.67
N GLN A 175 12.20 14.80 7.81
CA GLN A 175 12.47 16.24 7.93
C GLN A 175 13.68 16.66 7.07
N GLN A 176 14.73 15.84 7.01
CA GLN A 176 15.86 16.08 6.11
C GLN A 176 15.44 16.06 4.63
N ALA A 177 14.56 15.13 4.24
CA ALA A 177 14.00 15.07 2.90
C ALA A 177 13.12 16.29 2.57
N TYR A 178 12.33 16.78 3.53
CA TYR A 178 11.57 18.01 3.40
C TYR A 178 12.48 19.22 3.22
N HIS A 179 13.53 19.35 4.03
CA HIS A 179 14.52 20.40 3.90
C HIS A 179 15.18 20.40 2.52
N ALA A 180 15.63 19.25 2.03
CA ALA A 180 16.19 19.12 0.68
C ALA A 180 15.20 19.50 -0.42
N LYS A 181 13.91 19.16 -0.27
CA LYS A 181 12.89 19.58 -1.23
C LYS A 181 12.69 21.10 -1.22
N MET A 182 12.69 21.74 -0.05
CA MET A 182 12.54 23.19 0.12
C MET A 182 13.75 23.99 -0.38
N THR A 183 14.96 23.42 -0.31
CA THR A 183 16.20 24.04 -0.82
C THR A 183 16.56 23.59 -2.24
N GLN A 184 15.72 22.76 -2.87
CA GLN A 184 15.94 22.17 -4.21
C GLN A 184 17.32 21.51 -4.36
N THR A 185 17.84 20.95 -3.28
CA THR A 185 19.17 20.32 -3.24
C THR A 185 18.98 18.81 -3.04
N PRO A 186 19.29 17.96 -4.06
CA PRO A 186 19.25 16.52 -3.89
C PRO A 186 20.14 16.05 -2.74
N GLY A 187 19.67 15.06 -1.98
CA GLY A 187 20.38 14.54 -0.82
C GLY A 187 20.24 13.03 -0.68
N LYS A 188 21.19 12.44 0.05
CA LYS A 188 21.14 11.06 0.54
C LYS A 188 21.27 11.12 2.05
N PHE A 189 20.28 10.59 2.75
CA PHE A 189 20.19 10.70 4.21
C PHE A 189 20.42 9.34 4.83
N ARG A 190 21.18 9.32 5.90
CA ARG A 190 21.43 8.10 6.66
C ARG A 190 20.32 7.94 7.69
N SER A 191 19.60 6.82 7.63
CA SER A 191 18.66 6.42 8.68
C SER A 191 19.39 5.70 9.81
N HIS A 192 18.84 5.80 11.02
CA HIS A 192 19.27 5.07 12.20
C HIS A 192 18.05 4.46 12.86
N PHE A 193 18.21 3.27 13.43
CA PHE A 193 17.14 2.61 14.16
C PHE A 193 16.71 3.39 15.40
N THR A 194 15.46 3.21 15.82
CA THR A 194 14.90 3.93 16.97
C THR A 194 15.53 3.52 18.30
N GLY A 195 15.13 4.20 19.38
CA GLY A 195 15.57 3.89 20.73
C GLY A 195 16.98 4.40 21.06
N SER A 196 17.52 3.90 22.18
CA SER A 196 18.85 4.26 22.66
C SER A 196 19.61 3.03 23.13
N LYS A 197 20.94 3.12 23.20
CA LYS A 197 21.79 2.00 23.65
C LYS A 197 21.51 1.54 25.07
N LYS A 198 20.78 2.34 25.85
CA LYS A 198 20.35 2.01 27.21
C LYS A 198 19.17 1.04 27.22
N ASN A 199 18.30 1.07 26.20
CA ASN A 199 17.23 0.09 26.04
C ASN A 199 17.83 -1.16 25.34
N PRO A 200 17.86 -2.33 26.00
CA PRO A 200 18.34 -3.58 25.40
C PRO A 200 17.60 -3.95 24.11
N GLU A 201 16.32 -3.60 24.01
CA GLU A 201 15.46 -3.90 22.86
C GLU A 201 15.94 -3.22 21.57
N GLN A 202 16.66 -2.09 21.68
CA GLN A 202 17.30 -1.46 20.52
C GLN A 202 18.23 -2.43 19.78
N ARG A 203 18.84 -3.41 20.46
CA ARG A 203 19.79 -4.33 19.84
C ARG A 203 19.15 -5.14 18.71
N VAL A 204 17.85 -5.38 18.78
CA VAL A 204 17.09 -6.13 17.76
C VAL A 204 16.20 -5.23 16.90
N ALA A 205 16.32 -3.90 17.02
CA ALA A 205 15.56 -2.96 16.20
C ALA A 205 15.79 -3.17 14.69
N TYR A 206 16.98 -3.64 14.29
CA TYR A 206 17.28 -3.96 12.90
C TYR A 206 16.39 -5.07 12.31
N PHE A 207 15.74 -5.88 13.15
CA PHE A 207 14.79 -6.88 12.70
C PHE A 207 13.42 -6.24 12.46
N GLY A 208 12.84 -5.63 13.50
CA GLY A 208 11.48 -5.06 13.46
C GLY A 208 11.34 -3.80 12.59
N GLU A 209 12.42 -3.02 12.43
CA GLU A 209 12.44 -1.80 11.60
C GLU A 209 13.00 -2.05 10.19
N ASP A 210 13.34 -3.29 9.84
CA ASP A 210 13.75 -3.61 8.47
C ASP A 210 12.59 -3.39 7.49
N ILE A 211 12.86 -2.63 6.43
CA ILE A 211 11.85 -2.30 5.42
C ILE A 211 11.39 -3.54 4.64
N GLY A 212 12.26 -4.54 4.49
CA GLY A 212 11.95 -5.81 3.84
C GLY A 212 11.03 -6.67 4.69
N LEU A 213 11.29 -6.77 6.00
CA LEU A 213 10.42 -7.49 6.93
C LEU A 213 9.04 -6.84 7.04
N ASN A 214 8.98 -5.51 7.15
CA ASN A 214 7.71 -4.78 7.15
C ASN A 214 6.94 -4.96 5.83
N THR A 215 7.64 -4.95 4.70
CA THR A 215 7.05 -5.24 3.39
C THR A 215 6.53 -6.68 3.32
N HIS A 216 7.29 -7.66 3.82
CA HIS A 216 6.85 -9.05 3.89
C HIS A 216 5.55 -9.20 4.68
N HIS A 217 5.46 -8.56 5.85
CA HIS A 217 4.27 -8.63 6.70
C HIS A 217 3.03 -8.02 6.04
N VAL A 218 3.13 -6.82 5.46
CA VAL A 218 1.98 -6.19 4.78
C VAL A 218 1.57 -6.95 3.51
N THR A 219 2.53 -7.49 2.74
CA THR A 219 2.22 -8.31 1.56
C THR A 219 1.47 -9.58 1.96
N TRP A 220 1.85 -10.24 3.06
CA TRP A 220 1.12 -11.40 3.56
C TRP A 220 -0.35 -11.06 3.90
N HIS A 221 -0.59 -9.91 4.55
CA HIS A 221 -1.96 -9.44 4.84
C HIS A 221 -2.74 -8.99 3.60
N LEU A 222 -2.07 -8.62 2.51
CA LEU A 222 -2.71 -8.37 1.22
C LEU A 222 -3.07 -9.67 0.49
N GLU A 223 -2.23 -10.70 0.58
CA GLU A 223 -2.50 -12.04 0.01
C GLU A 223 -3.57 -12.81 0.80
N PHE A 224 -3.61 -12.65 2.13
CA PHE A 224 -4.54 -13.33 3.02
C PHE A 224 -5.34 -12.35 3.90
N PRO A 225 -6.13 -11.44 3.30
CA PRO A 225 -6.82 -10.43 4.07
C PRO A 225 -7.82 -11.04 5.05
N PHE A 226 -7.91 -10.44 6.24
CA PHE A 226 -8.81 -10.91 7.28
C PHE A 226 -10.29 -10.68 6.93
N TRP A 227 -10.59 -9.68 6.10
CA TRP A 227 -11.95 -9.36 5.63
C TRP A 227 -12.41 -10.20 4.44
N TRP A 228 -11.55 -11.08 3.91
CA TRP A 228 -11.89 -11.92 2.76
C TRP A 228 -13.11 -12.82 3.03
N GLU A 229 -14.09 -12.78 2.13
CA GLU A 229 -15.28 -13.62 2.16
C GLU A 229 -15.44 -14.40 0.84
N ASP A 230 -15.20 -15.71 0.84
CA ASP A 230 -15.18 -16.53 -0.39
C ASP A 230 -16.45 -16.43 -1.24
N LYS A 231 -17.61 -16.22 -0.60
CA LYS A 231 -18.90 -16.08 -1.30
C LYS A 231 -18.98 -14.77 -2.09
N HIS A 232 -18.39 -13.71 -1.54
CA HIS A 232 -18.34 -12.39 -2.15
C HIS A 232 -17.31 -12.38 -3.29
N GLU A 233 -16.14 -12.96 -3.04
CA GLU A 233 -14.98 -12.92 -3.96
C GLU A 233 -15.00 -14.01 -5.04
N GLY A 234 -15.95 -14.95 -4.96
CA GLY A 234 -16.12 -16.04 -5.92
C GLY A 234 -14.98 -17.08 -5.92
N HIS A 235 -14.01 -16.97 -5.01
CA HIS A 235 -12.94 -17.94 -4.84
C HIS A 235 -12.44 -18.06 -3.39
N HIS A 236 -11.89 -19.24 -3.07
CA HIS A 236 -11.45 -19.60 -1.72
C HIS A 236 -9.93 -19.44 -1.56
N LEU A 237 -9.50 -18.76 -0.49
CA LEU A 237 -8.10 -18.72 -0.08
C LEU A 237 -7.76 -19.94 0.79
N ASP A 238 -7.20 -20.97 0.14
CA ASP A 238 -6.94 -22.26 0.77
C ASP A 238 -6.01 -22.15 1.98
N ARG A 239 -6.36 -22.88 3.05
CA ARG A 239 -5.61 -22.95 4.32
C ARG A 239 -5.26 -21.59 4.94
N LYS A 240 -6.01 -20.52 4.65
CA LYS A 240 -5.78 -19.16 5.18
C LYS A 240 -5.55 -19.12 6.70
N GLY A 241 -6.37 -19.83 7.47
CA GLY A 241 -6.24 -19.89 8.94
C GLY A 241 -4.97 -20.61 9.43
N GLU A 242 -4.56 -21.68 8.76
CA GLU A 242 -3.31 -22.38 9.10
C GLU A 242 -2.09 -21.53 8.71
N ASN A 243 -2.13 -20.90 7.54
CA ASN A 243 -1.09 -19.98 7.09
C ASN A 243 -0.96 -18.77 8.03
N PHE A 244 -2.07 -18.25 8.56
CA PHE A 244 -2.05 -17.19 9.58
C PHE A 244 -1.28 -17.63 10.82
N PHE A 245 -1.61 -18.79 11.39
CA PHE A 245 -0.86 -19.33 12.53
C PHE A 245 0.62 -19.51 12.17
N TRP A 246 0.90 -20.13 11.02
CA TRP A 246 2.26 -20.50 10.63
C TRP A 246 3.16 -19.28 10.42
N VAL A 247 2.70 -18.26 9.68
CA VAL A 247 3.53 -17.07 9.41
C VAL A 247 3.86 -16.32 10.70
N HIS A 248 2.88 -16.13 11.59
CA HIS A 248 3.10 -15.39 12.84
C HIS A 248 3.97 -16.21 13.80
N HIS A 249 3.77 -17.53 13.87
CA HIS A 249 4.64 -18.43 14.63
C HIS A 249 6.09 -18.36 14.14
N GLN A 250 6.32 -18.46 12.82
CA GLN A 250 7.66 -18.37 12.24
C GLN A 250 8.30 -17.00 12.46
N LEU A 251 7.54 -15.91 12.41
CA LEU A 251 8.04 -14.56 12.71
C LEU A 251 8.47 -14.44 14.18
N THR A 252 7.68 -14.94 15.13
CA THR A 252 8.05 -14.97 16.56
C THR A 252 9.31 -15.80 16.80
N VAL A 253 9.38 -17.02 16.27
CA VAL A 253 10.57 -17.88 16.40
C VAL A 253 11.81 -17.22 15.79
N ARG A 254 11.65 -16.56 14.64
CA ARG A 254 12.75 -15.84 14.00
C ARG A 254 13.19 -14.66 14.86
N PHE A 255 12.26 -13.90 15.42
CA PHE A 255 12.59 -12.80 16.31
C PHE A 255 13.36 -13.28 17.55
N ASP A 256 12.93 -14.37 18.19
CA ASP A 256 13.64 -14.98 19.31
C ASP A 256 15.06 -15.44 18.96
N ALA A 257 15.29 -15.89 17.73
CA ALA A 257 16.65 -16.20 17.26
C ALA A 257 17.54 -14.95 17.16
N GLU A 258 16.99 -13.81 16.73
CA GLU A 258 17.71 -12.53 16.74
C GLU A 258 17.96 -12.04 18.18
N ARG A 259 16.99 -12.22 19.08
CA ARG A 259 17.12 -11.92 20.52
C ARG A 259 18.25 -12.73 21.16
N LEU A 260 18.27 -14.04 20.92
CA LEU A 260 19.34 -14.93 21.41
C LEU A 260 20.71 -14.49 20.90
N SER A 261 20.80 -14.09 19.62
CA SER A 261 22.04 -13.60 19.00
C SER A 261 22.54 -12.29 19.63
N ASN A 262 21.65 -11.53 20.28
CA ASN A 262 21.93 -10.26 20.94
C ASN A 262 21.94 -10.34 22.49
N HIS A 263 22.04 -11.57 23.02
CA HIS A 263 22.03 -11.86 24.46
C HIS A 263 20.79 -11.34 25.19
N LEU A 264 19.64 -11.41 24.53
CA LEU A 264 18.33 -11.14 25.12
C LEU A 264 17.62 -12.48 25.38
N ASN A 265 16.77 -12.51 26.41
CA ASN A 265 15.86 -13.62 26.63
C ASN A 265 14.81 -13.68 25.50
N PRO A 266 14.19 -14.84 25.23
CA PRO A 266 12.99 -14.91 24.41
C PRO A 266 11.94 -13.89 24.84
N VAL A 267 11.05 -13.51 23.93
CA VAL A 267 9.90 -12.66 24.28
C VAL A 267 9.01 -13.37 25.30
N ASP A 268 8.41 -12.60 26.20
CA ASP A 268 7.35 -13.12 27.06
C ASP A 268 6.00 -13.09 26.33
N GLU A 269 5.06 -13.89 26.79
CA GLU A 269 3.69 -13.84 26.28
C GLU A 269 2.92 -12.65 26.88
N LEU A 270 1.93 -12.17 26.13
CA LEU A 270 1.15 -11.01 26.54
C LEU A 270 -0.02 -11.45 27.42
N HIS A 271 -0.14 -10.87 28.60
CA HIS A 271 -1.24 -11.09 29.54
C HIS A 271 -2.03 -9.80 29.76
N TRP A 272 -3.36 -9.84 29.62
CA TRP A 272 -4.23 -8.66 29.74
C TRP A 272 -4.26 -8.04 31.14
N GLU A 273 -4.04 -8.85 32.18
CA GLU A 273 -4.07 -8.43 33.58
C GLU A 273 -2.72 -7.94 34.10
N GLU A 274 -1.65 -8.12 33.32
CA GLU A 274 -0.28 -7.80 33.71
C GLU A 274 0.20 -6.51 33.05
N THR A 275 1.34 -6.00 33.53
CA THR A 275 1.98 -4.84 32.92
C THR A 275 2.72 -5.23 31.65
N ILE A 276 2.57 -4.42 30.60
CA ILE A 276 3.45 -4.43 29.44
C ILE A 276 4.77 -3.77 29.87
N GLU A 277 5.79 -4.57 30.15
CA GLU A 277 7.08 -4.08 30.63
C GLU A 277 7.77 -3.16 29.61
N GLU A 278 7.83 -3.59 28.35
CA GLU A 278 8.53 -2.87 27.27
C GLU A 278 7.61 -1.86 26.56
N GLY A 279 7.93 -0.58 26.70
CA GLY A 279 7.35 0.51 25.95
C GLY A 279 7.94 0.65 24.54
N PHE A 280 7.44 1.64 23.79
CA PHE A 280 7.97 1.94 22.47
C PHE A 280 7.70 3.40 22.08
N ALA A 281 8.74 4.08 21.60
CA ALA A 281 8.65 5.41 21.01
C ALA A 281 8.98 5.31 19.51
N PRO A 282 7.96 5.38 18.61
CA PRO A 282 8.18 5.08 17.19
C PRO A 282 9.10 6.05 16.46
N HIS A 283 9.19 7.31 16.91
CA HIS A 283 9.93 8.38 16.21
C HIS A 283 9.60 8.48 14.71
N THR A 284 8.35 8.16 14.34
CA THR A 284 7.80 8.24 12.99
C THR A 284 6.61 9.21 12.96
N THR A 285 6.26 9.67 11.77
CA THR A 285 5.15 10.60 11.56
C THR A 285 4.32 10.16 10.37
N TYR A 286 3.00 10.23 10.50
CA TYR A 286 2.12 10.15 9.35
C TYR A 286 2.41 11.30 8.40
N LYS A 287 2.17 11.09 7.10
CA LYS A 287 2.19 12.18 6.12
C LYS A 287 1.17 13.26 6.49
N TYR A 288 -0.01 12.82 6.95
CA TYR A 288 -1.08 13.62 7.53
C TYR A 288 -1.66 12.84 8.71
N GLY A 289 -1.72 13.45 9.89
CA GLY A 289 -2.15 12.77 11.13
C GLY A 289 -1.23 12.99 12.34
N GLY A 290 -0.06 13.59 12.14
CA GLY A 290 0.89 13.89 13.22
C GLY A 290 1.89 12.76 13.49
N GLU A 291 2.57 12.85 14.62
CA GLU A 291 3.51 11.81 15.08
C GLU A 291 2.76 10.56 15.57
N PHE A 292 3.38 9.39 15.38
CA PHE A 292 2.85 8.16 15.95
C PHE A 292 2.89 8.22 17.49
N PRO A 293 1.86 7.69 18.17
CA PRO A 293 1.83 7.71 19.63
C PRO A 293 2.93 6.82 20.21
N SER A 294 3.50 7.26 21.32
CA SER A 294 4.46 6.46 22.10
C SER A 294 3.75 5.76 23.25
N ARG A 295 4.20 4.56 23.58
CA ARG A 295 3.75 3.80 24.76
C ARG A 295 4.87 3.79 25.81
N PRO A 296 4.63 4.25 27.05
CA PRO A 296 5.61 4.15 28.12
C PRO A 296 5.90 2.70 28.52
N ASP A 297 7.02 2.48 29.20
CA ASP A 297 7.36 1.20 29.85
C ASP A 297 6.42 0.93 31.05
N ASN A 298 6.22 -0.34 31.37
CA ASN A 298 5.49 -0.82 32.57
C ASN A 298 4.07 -0.27 32.71
N ILE A 299 3.28 -0.30 31.63
CA ILE A 299 1.87 0.13 31.66
C ILE A 299 0.91 -1.04 31.74
N HIS A 300 -0.24 -0.85 32.39
CA HIS A 300 -1.35 -1.80 32.33
C HIS A 300 -2.22 -1.54 31.10
N TYR A 301 -2.97 -2.55 30.69
CA TYR A 301 -4.07 -2.35 29.76
C TYR A 301 -5.13 -1.43 30.34
N GLU A 302 -5.65 -0.57 29.48
CA GLU A 302 -6.77 0.33 29.77
C GLU A 302 -7.85 0.10 28.72
N ASP A 303 -9.10 0.35 29.10
CA ASP A 303 -10.23 0.28 28.17
C ASP A 303 -10.02 1.27 27.02
N VAL A 304 -10.20 0.80 25.78
CA VAL A 304 -10.11 1.64 24.59
C VAL A 304 -11.51 1.96 24.09
N ASP A 305 -11.94 3.19 24.36
CA ASP A 305 -13.26 3.69 23.97
C ASP A 305 -13.53 3.46 22.47
N GLY A 306 -14.67 2.84 22.17
CA GLY A 306 -15.17 2.70 20.79
C GLY A 306 -14.54 1.59 19.95
N VAL A 307 -13.66 0.74 20.51
CA VAL A 307 -13.02 -0.38 19.78
C VAL A 307 -13.64 -1.74 20.11
N ALA A 308 -14.05 -1.96 21.36
CA ALA A 308 -14.77 -3.17 21.80
C ALA A 308 -15.96 -2.79 22.69
N ARG A 309 -17.10 -3.47 22.50
CA ARG A 309 -18.22 -3.53 23.45
C ARG A 309 -18.39 -4.98 23.88
#